data_AF-A0A812KP71-F1
#
_entry.id   AF-A0A812KP71-F1
#
_cell.length_a   1.000
_cell.length_b   1.000
_cell.length_c   1.000
_cell.angle_alpha   90.00
_cell.angle_beta   90.00
_cell.angle_gamma   90.00
#
_symmetry.space_group_name_H-M   'P 1'
#
loop_
_entity.id
_entity.type
_entity.pdbx_description
1 polymer ?
#
loop_
_entity_poly.entity_id
_entity_poly.type
_entity_poly.pdbx_seq_one_letter_code
_entity_poly.pdbx_strand_id
1 'polypeptide(L)'
;MRVRCVASSESTEEASVQVEDGVATETTIHARFGTAHLVPFLDRQPDRLESWRKLCEADKQPEQDVNQLYSSFTERGLSYGVSFQTLTSTACFTELGALARLQDPCKVECASWEKSLQLLHPAQLDGALLVELAARGEKSTYLPFAVRRTTIAAQCTSGDLWAAVRVQERSEASLLADVEIFNSDGQLAARLEGASC
;
A
#
# COMPACT_ATOMS: atom_id res chain seq x y z
N MET A 1 -13.30 2.56 12.72
CA MET A 1 -14.12 2.60 11.48
C MET A 1 -13.22 2.58 10.25
N ARG A 2 -13.76 2.31 9.04
CA ARG A 2 -13.03 2.39 7.76
C ARG A 2 -13.87 2.99 6.66
N VAL A 3 -13.21 3.65 5.73
CA VAL A 3 -13.81 4.12 4.49
C VAL A 3 -13.59 3.05 3.41
N ARG A 4 -14.66 2.66 2.74
CA ARG A 4 -14.64 1.83 1.53
C ARG A 4 -15.01 2.68 0.33
N CYS A 5 -14.19 2.66 -0.72
CA CYS A 5 -14.47 3.33 -1.99
C CYS A 5 -14.50 2.33 -3.16
N VAL A 6 -15.38 2.52 -4.14
CA VAL A 6 -15.51 1.71 -5.37
C VAL A 6 -15.42 2.63 -6.58
N ALA A 7 -14.61 2.33 -7.60
CA ALA A 7 -14.42 3.20 -8.76
C ALA A 7 -15.67 3.35 -9.67
N SER A 8 -15.80 4.51 -10.35
CA SER A 8 -16.78 4.78 -11.42
C SER A 8 -16.12 5.63 -12.52
N SER A 9 -16.56 5.48 -13.77
CA SER A 9 -16.05 6.22 -14.93
C SER A 9 -16.62 7.63 -15.09
N GLU A 10 -17.69 7.99 -14.38
CA GLU A 10 -18.57 9.12 -14.77
C GLU A 10 -18.35 10.44 -14.01
N SER A 11 -17.56 10.49 -12.93
CA SER A 11 -17.37 11.73 -12.16
C SER A 11 -16.07 11.76 -11.33
N THR A 12 -15.65 12.96 -10.93
CA THR A 12 -14.72 13.18 -9.81
C THR A 12 -15.56 13.74 -8.67
N GLU A 13 -15.74 12.97 -7.60
CA GLU A 13 -16.61 13.35 -6.48
C GLU A 13 -15.78 13.57 -5.23
N GLU A 14 -15.91 14.73 -4.60
CA GLU A 14 -15.43 14.93 -3.25
C GLU A 14 -16.51 14.41 -2.29
N ALA A 15 -16.17 13.44 -1.43
CA ALA A 15 -17.06 13.02 -0.36
C ALA A 15 -16.41 13.26 0.99
N SER A 16 -17.07 14.05 1.82
CA SER A 16 -16.83 14.09 3.25
C SER A 16 -17.64 12.99 3.92
N VAL A 17 -16.98 12.18 4.73
CA VAL A 17 -17.62 11.12 5.49
C VAL A 17 -17.57 11.51 6.97
N GLN A 18 -18.74 11.59 7.61
CA GLN A 18 -18.84 11.89 9.04
C GLN A 18 -18.68 10.62 9.88
N VAL A 19 -17.70 10.62 10.78
CA VAL A 19 -17.41 9.53 11.71
C VAL A 19 -18.13 9.84 13.03
N GLU A 20 -19.26 9.19 13.31
CA GLU A 20 -19.91 9.26 14.63
C GLU A 20 -19.27 8.23 15.58
N ASP A 21 -18.33 8.68 16.41
CA ASP A 21 -17.91 8.02 17.66
C ASP A 21 -17.33 9.06 18.64
N GLY A 22 -18.15 10.02 19.07
CA GLY A 22 -17.88 10.90 20.22
C GLY A 22 -16.80 11.98 20.08
N VAL A 23 -15.98 11.94 19.03
CA VAL A 23 -15.13 13.07 18.59
C VAL A 23 -15.30 13.20 17.08
N ALA A 24 -16.12 14.16 16.65
CA ALA A 24 -16.37 14.42 15.25
C ALA A 24 -15.10 14.96 14.58
N THR A 25 -14.40 14.10 13.84
CA THR A 25 -13.42 14.53 12.83
C THR A 25 -13.99 14.18 11.47
N GLU A 26 -14.53 15.18 10.78
CA GLU A 26 -14.91 15.07 9.38
C GLU A 26 -13.69 14.57 8.58
N THR A 27 -13.82 13.41 7.94
CA THR A 27 -12.75 12.87 7.08
C THR A 27 -13.16 13.12 5.64
N THR A 28 -12.51 14.08 4.99
CA THR A 28 -12.71 14.36 3.57
C THR A 28 -11.88 13.39 2.72
N ILE A 29 -12.53 12.74 1.76
CA ILE A 29 -11.89 11.84 0.79
C ILE A 29 -11.85 12.55 -0.56
N HIS A 30 -10.65 12.78 -1.06
CA HIS A 30 -10.42 13.32 -2.39
C HIS A 30 -10.09 12.16 -3.35
N ALA A 31 -11.09 11.59 -4.01
CA ALA A 31 -10.90 10.49 -4.95
C ALA A 31 -12.02 10.41 -6.00
N ARG A 32 -11.76 9.79 -7.15
CA ARG A 32 -12.82 9.41 -8.09
C ARG A 32 -13.37 8.04 -7.70
N PHE A 33 -14.63 7.97 -7.27
CA PHE A 33 -15.32 6.74 -6.93
C PHE A 33 -16.79 6.84 -7.34
N GLY A 34 -17.45 5.70 -7.57
CA GLY A 34 -18.89 5.59 -7.72
C GLY A 34 -19.63 5.50 -6.40
N THR A 35 -19.06 4.86 -5.38
CA THR A 35 -19.67 4.80 -4.04
C THR A 35 -18.61 4.82 -2.94
N ALA A 36 -18.95 5.48 -1.83
CA ALA A 36 -18.19 5.46 -0.59
C ALA A 36 -19.08 5.06 0.59
N HIS A 37 -18.59 4.16 1.45
CA HIS A 37 -19.31 3.69 2.63
C HIS A 37 -18.39 3.62 3.86
N LEU A 38 -18.90 4.05 5.02
CA LEU A 38 -18.32 3.65 6.29
C LEU A 38 -18.68 2.21 6.58
N VAL A 39 -17.67 1.42 6.91
CA VAL A 39 -17.87 0.03 7.31
C VAL A 39 -17.25 -0.20 8.69
N PRO A 40 -17.95 -0.92 9.58
CA PRO A 40 -17.32 -1.56 10.72
C PRO A 40 -16.22 -2.47 10.18
N PHE A 41 -15.00 -2.26 10.63
CA PHE A 41 -13.87 -3.08 10.24
C PHE A 41 -13.05 -3.34 11.50
N LEU A 42 -13.47 -4.34 12.24
CA LEU A 42 -12.65 -4.98 13.26
C LEU A 42 -11.98 -6.15 12.56
N ASP A 43 -10.68 -6.03 12.29
CA ASP A 43 -9.92 -7.22 11.98
C ASP A 43 -8.43 -6.97 12.21
N ARG A 44 -7.98 -7.30 13.42
CA ARG A 44 -6.59 -7.73 13.62
C ARG A 44 -6.54 -9.05 12.87
N GLN A 45 -5.84 -9.10 11.74
CA GLN A 45 -5.65 -10.34 10.98
C GLN A 45 -4.19 -10.79 11.11
N PRO A 46 -3.70 -11.07 12.35
CA PRO A 46 -2.32 -11.48 12.54
C PRO A 46 -2.03 -12.75 11.73
N ASP A 47 -3.00 -13.66 11.63
CA ASP A 47 -2.91 -14.90 10.87
C ASP A 47 -2.64 -14.66 9.37
N ARG A 48 -3.12 -13.53 8.82
CA ARG A 48 -2.95 -13.20 7.40
C ARG A 48 -1.56 -12.65 7.10
N LEU A 49 -1.07 -11.72 7.92
CA LEU A 49 0.33 -11.27 7.83
C LEU A 49 1.30 -12.44 8.07
N GLU A 50 0.97 -13.29 9.04
CA GLU A 50 1.75 -14.48 9.36
C GLU A 50 1.75 -15.50 8.22
N SER A 51 0.64 -15.66 7.51
CA SER A 51 0.58 -16.51 6.31
C SER A 51 1.53 -16.01 5.21
N TRP A 52 1.66 -14.69 5.04
CA TRP A 52 2.63 -14.11 4.10
C TRP A 52 4.07 -14.33 4.56
N ARG A 53 4.36 -14.17 5.85
CA ARG A 53 5.69 -14.45 6.41
C ARG A 53 6.11 -15.89 6.17
N LYS A 54 5.22 -16.85 6.44
CA LYS A 54 5.46 -18.28 6.20
C LYS A 54 5.73 -18.60 4.72
N LEU A 55 4.98 -17.96 3.82
CA LEU A 55 5.20 -18.11 2.38
C LEU A 55 6.62 -17.65 1.99
N CYS A 56 7.09 -16.55 2.58
CA CYS A 56 8.44 -16.04 2.37
C CYS A 56 9.55 -16.86 3.02
N GLU A 57 9.32 -17.41 4.22
CA GLU A 57 10.26 -18.30 4.90
C GLU A 57 10.49 -19.61 4.13
N ALA A 58 9.45 -20.12 3.45
CA ALA A 58 9.55 -21.32 2.64
C ALA A 58 10.49 -21.15 1.43
N ASP A 59 10.49 -19.96 0.80
CA ASP A 59 11.26 -19.68 -0.41
C ASP A 59 12.73 -19.27 -0.16
N LYS A 60 13.13 -19.05 1.11
CA LYS A 60 14.51 -18.76 1.56
C LYS A 60 15.24 -17.71 0.70
N GLN A 61 14.55 -16.63 0.33
CA GLN A 61 15.15 -15.57 -0.46
C GLN A 61 16.23 -14.81 0.34
N PRO A 62 17.34 -14.41 -0.28
CA PRO A 62 18.33 -13.55 0.35
C PRO A 62 17.74 -12.16 0.66
N GLU A 63 18.36 -11.45 1.60
CA GLU A 63 18.05 -10.03 1.80
C GLU A 63 18.20 -9.26 0.49
N GLN A 64 17.28 -8.33 0.26
CA GLN A 64 17.25 -7.56 -0.98
C GLN A 64 18.18 -6.36 -0.90
N ASP A 65 18.97 -6.13 -1.95
CA ASP A 65 19.72 -4.87 -2.09
C ASP A 65 18.75 -3.77 -2.54
N VAL A 66 18.24 -3.03 -1.56
CA VAL A 66 17.28 -1.95 -1.76
C VAL A 66 17.86 -0.83 -2.64
N ASN A 67 19.16 -0.55 -2.54
CA ASN A 67 19.79 0.50 -3.35
C ASN A 67 19.83 0.08 -4.82
N GLN A 68 20.14 -1.19 -5.09
CA GLN A 68 20.07 -1.75 -6.43
C GLN A 68 18.62 -1.74 -6.96
N LEU A 69 17.63 -2.06 -6.11
CA LEU A 69 16.23 -2.01 -6.47
C LEU A 69 15.79 -0.59 -6.89
N TYR A 70 16.10 0.43 -6.09
CA TYR A 70 15.79 1.83 -6.44
C TYR A 70 16.59 2.35 -7.64
N SER A 71 17.82 1.87 -7.83
CA SER A 71 18.60 2.15 -9.04
C SER A 71 17.90 1.57 -10.29
N SER A 72 17.36 0.36 -10.20
CA SER A 72 16.57 -0.24 -11.29
C SER A 72 15.29 0.53 -11.60
N PHE A 73 14.65 1.16 -10.60
CA PHE A 73 13.51 2.04 -10.81
C PHE A 73 13.92 3.33 -11.51
N THR A 74 15.08 3.89 -11.14
CA THR A 74 15.65 5.09 -11.75
C THR A 74 15.98 4.87 -13.24
N GLU A 75 16.55 3.72 -13.59
CA GLU A 75 16.81 3.32 -14.99
C GLU A 75 15.51 3.21 -15.82
N ARG A 76 14.39 2.97 -15.15
CA ARG A 76 13.03 2.93 -15.72
C ARG A 76 12.32 4.29 -15.71
N GLY A 77 13.02 5.37 -15.33
CA GLY A 77 12.47 6.72 -15.27
C GLY A 77 11.68 7.04 -14.00
N LEU A 78 11.74 6.18 -12.98
CA LEU A 78 11.12 6.40 -11.67
C LEU A 78 12.18 6.82 -10.64
N SER A 79 12.48 8.11 -10.61
CA SER A 79 13.47 8.70 -9.69
C SER A 79 12.82 9.10 -8.36
N TYR A 80 12.87 8.20 -7.38
CA TYR A 80 12.31 8.44 -6.04
C TYR A 80 13.28 9.22 -5.15
N GLY A 81 12.78 10.28 -4.49
CA GLY A 81 13.51 10.97 -3.42
C GLY A 81 13.55 10.15 -2.13
N VAL A 82 14.48 10.48 -1.23
CA VAL A 82 14.73 9.73 0.02
C VAL A 82 13.46 9.49 0.84
N SER A 83 12.55 10.46 0.92
CA SER A 83 11.29 10.32 1.65
C SER A 83 10.31 9.31 1.05
N PHE A 84 10.44 8.97 -0.24
CA PHE A 84 9.66 7.96 -0.94
C PHE A 84 10.38 6.60 -1.05
N GLN A 85 11.64 6.52 -0.61
CA GLN A 85 12.39 5.27 -0.60
C GLN A 85 12.09 4.44 0.67
N THR A 86 10.84 4.02 0.84
CA THR A 86 10.37 3.36 2.06
C THR A 86 10.68 1.87 2.14
N LEU A 87 11.06 1.20 1.05
CA LEU A 87 11.39 -0.23 1.07
C LEU A 87 12.62 -0.52 1.94
N THR A 88 12.58 -1.64 2.67
CA THR A 88 13.71 -2.12 3.47
C THR A 88 14.28 -3.42 2.89
N SER A 89 15.47 -3.85 3.34
CA SER A 89 16.09 -5.10 2.88
C SER A 89 15.27 -6.34 3.23
N THR A 90 14.32 -6.19 4.17
CA THR A 90 13.29 -7.17 4.48
C THR A 90 12.18 -7.13 3.43
N ALA A 91 12.49 -7.65 2.25
CA ALA A 91 11.54 -7.89 1.18
C ALA A 91 11.71 -9.31 0.64
N CYS A 92 10.60 -9.89 0.22
CA CYS A 92 10.50 -11.24 -0.30
C CYS A 92 9.60 -11.19 -1.53
N PHE A 93 10.08 -11.77 -2.62
CA PHE A 93 9.39 -11.83 -3.90
C PHE A 93 9.26 -13.30 -4.30
N THR A 94 8.05 -13.71 -4.62
CA THR A 94 7.67 -15.08 -4.97
C THR A 94 6.82 -15.05 -6.24
N GLU A 95 6.62 -16.20 -6.88
CA GLU A 95 5.72 -16.30 -8.04
C GLU A 95 4.27 -15.91 -7.73
N LEU A 96 3.83 -16.09 -6.48
CA LEU A 96 2.46 -15.82 -6.05
C LEU A 96 2.26 -14.38 -5.54
N GLY A 97 3.33 -13.62 -5.39
CA GLY A 97 3.27 -12.31 -4.76
C GLY A 97 4.52 -11.92 -3.98
N ALA A 98 4.39 -10.94 -3.10
CA ALA A 98 5.51 -10.38 -2.38
C ALA A 98 5.12 -9.89 -0.99
N LEU A 99 6.09 -9.85 -0.08
CA LEU A 99 5.96 -9.24 1.23
C LEU A 99 7.17 -8.33 1.45
N ALA A 100 6.95 -7.07 1.75
CA ALA A 100 8.01 -6.14 2.08
C ALA A 100 7.67 -5.32 3.31
N ARG A 101 8.69 -5.04 4.13
CA ARG A 101 8.59 -4.06 5.20
C ARG A 101 8.88 -2.67 4.64
N LEU A 102 8.03 -1.73 5.02
CA LEU A 102 8.09 -0.33 4.66
C LEU A 102 8.46 0.50 5.89
N GLN A 103 9.55 1.24 5.80
CA GLN A 103 9.97 2.15 6.84
C GLN A 103 8.99 3.32 6.95
N ASP A 104 8.76 3.78 8.19
CA ASP A 104 8.11 5.06 8.45
C ASP A 104 8.98 6.23 7.95
N PRO A 105 8.53 6.99 6.93
CA PRO A 105 9.28 8.14 6.44
C PRO A 105 9.48 9.21 7.52
N CYS A 106 8.58 9.29 8.51
CA CYS A 106 8.70 10.24 9.61
C CYS A 106 9.70 9.84 10.71
N LYS A 107 10.36 8.69 10.63
CA LYS A 107 11.34 8.25 11.65
C LYS A 107 12.61 9.11 11.70
N VAL A 108 13.05 9.63 10.55
CA VAL A 108 14.31 10.39 10.46
C VAL A 108 14.03 11.87 10.51
N GLU A 109 13.19 12.36 9.60
CA GLU A 109 12.78 13.76 9.53
C GLU A 109 11.44 13.83 8.80
N CYS A 110 10.45 14.47 9.42
CA CYS A 110 9.13 14.67 8.82
C CYS A 110 8.72 16.12 9.00
N ALA A 111 8.22 16.73 7.93
CA ALA A 111 7.63 18.05 8.05
C ALA A 111 6.43 17.99 9.02
N SER A 112 6.16 19.09 9.71
CA SER A 112 5.04 19.15 10.68
C SER A 112 3.69 18.81 10.04
N TRP A 113 3.51 19.13 8.76
CA TRP A 113 2.30 18.80 8.01
C TRP A 113 2.18 17.30 7.71
N GLU A 114 3.28 16.57 7.48
CA GLU A 114 3.24 15.12 7.23
C GLU A 114 2.76 14.34 8.47
N LYS A 115 3.08 14.84 9.66
CA LYS A 115 2.55 14.30 10.93
C LYS A 115 1.04 14.49 11.10
N SER A 116 0.44 15.40 10.33
CA SER A 116 -1.03 15.60 10.33
C SER A 116 -1.75 14.62 9.41
N LEU A 117 -1.03 13.79 8.65
CA LEU A 117 -1.62 12.72 7.85
C LEU A 117 -2.06 11.58 8.78
N GLN A 118 -3.36 11.55 9.11
CA GLN A 118 -3.92 10.62 10.10
C GLN A 118 -4.21 9.20 9.58
N LEU A 119 -4.19 9.01 8.25
CA LEU A 119 -4.64 7.77 7.60
C LEU A 119 -3.49 6.86 7.17
N LEU A 120 -2.73 7.22 6.15
CA LEU A 120 -1.61 6.44 5.63
C LEU A 120 -0.65 7.40 4.95
N HIS A 121 0.64 7.29 5.23
CA HIS A 121 1.62 8.17 4.59
C HIS A 121 1.71 7.87 3.08
N PRO A 122 1.60 8.87 2.18
CA PRO A 122 1.67 8.66 0.73
C PRO A 122 2.90 7.86 0.28
N ALA A 123 4.07 8.15 0.86
CA ALA A 123 5.29 7.39 0.59
C ALA A 123 5.24 5.89 0.98
N GLN A 124 4.49 5.53 2.02
CA GLN A 124 4.30 4.11 2.37
C GLN A 124 3.26 3.46 1.46
N LEU A 125 2.21 4.18 1.06
CA LEU A 125 1.27 3.69 0.05
C LEU A 125 1.96 3.45 -1.30
N ASP A 126 2.75 4.42 -1.75
CA ASP A 126 3.53 4.33 -2.99
C ASP A 126 4.57 3.21 -2.91
N GLY A 127 5.27 3.10 -1.77
CA GLY A 127 6.16 1.97 -1.50
C GLY A 127 5.47 0.61 -1.59
N ALA A 128 4.23 0.48 -1.11
CA ALA A 128 3.45 -0.75 -1.24
C ALA A 128 3.10 -1.09 -2.70
N LEU A 129 2.81 -0.09 -3.52
CA LEU A 129 2.58 -0.25 -4.97
C LEU A 129 3.89 -0.55 -5.72
N LEU A 130 5.03 -0.06 -5.24
CA LEU A 130 6.34 -0.42 -5.78
C LEU A 130 6.71 -1.88 -5.54
N VAL A 131 6.27 -2.50 -4.44
CA VAL A 131 6.48 -3.94 -4.17
C VAL A 131 5.88 -4.79 -5.29
N GLU A 132 4.72 -4.40 -5.79
CA GLU A 132 4.06 -5.06 -6.91
C GLU A 132 4.92 -5.01 -8.19
N LEU A 133 5.52 -3.85 -8.49
CA LEU A 133 6.43 -3.70 -9.63
C LEU A 133 7.74 -4.48 -9.46
N ALA A 134 8.29 -4.49 -8.25
CA ALA A 134 9.51 -5.22 -7.92
C ALA A 134 9.33 -6.73 -8.06
N ALA A 135 8.17 -7.27 -7.65
CA ALA A 135 7.84 -8.69 -7.78
C ALA A 135 7.87 -9.20 -9.23
N ARG A 136 7.75 -8.29 -10.22
CA ARG A 136 7.73 -8.66 -11.63
C ARG A 136 9.10 -8.89 -12.24
N GLY A 137 10.14 -8.21 -11.75
CA GLY A 137 11.50 -8.26 -12.32
C GLY A 137 11.60 -7.78 -13.78
N GLU A 138 10.61 -7.05 -14.30
CA GLU A 138 10.55 -6.62 -15.70
C GLU A 138 11.14 -5.23 -15.94
N LYS A 139 11.59 -4.99 -17.17
CA LYS A 139 12.30 -3.76 -17.58
C LYS A 139 11.38 -2.59 -17.92
N SER A 140 10.09 -2.83 -18.11
CA SER A 140 9.13 -1.79 -18.45
C SER A 140 8.63 -1.06 -17.20
N THR A 141 8.25 0.19 -17.38
CA THR A 141 7.71 1.08 -16.33
C THR A 141 6.20 0.99 -16.31
N TYR A 142 5.62 0.79 -15.13
CA TYR A 142 4.17 0.76 -14.94
C TYR A 142 3.82 1.68 -13.80
N LEU A 143 2.65 2.30 -13.93
CA LEU A 143 2.12 3.20 -12.93
C LEU A 143 0.71 2.71 -12.58
N PRO A 144 0.40 2.58 -11.28
CA PRO A 144 -0.96 2.31 -10.85
C PRO A 144 -1.91 3.35 -11.42
N PHE A 145 -2.90 2.92 -12.21
CA PHE A 145 -3.87 3.83 -12.83
C PHE A 145 -5.31 3.59 -12.37
N ALA A 146 -5.61 2.43 -11.78
CA ALA A 146 -6.93 2.13 -11.25
C ALA A 146 -6.85 1.18 -10.06
N VAL A 147 -7.83 1.29 -9.15
CA VAL A 147 -8.08 0.30 -8.10
C VAL A 147 -9.57 0.02 -8.10
N ARG A 148 -9.96 -1.24 -8.23
CA ARG A 148 -11.38 -1.63 -8.24
C ARG A 148 -12.08 -1.29 -6.94
N ARG A 149 -11.41 -1.57 -5.80
CA ARG A 149 -11.96 -1.29 -4.48
C ARG A 149 -10.87 -1.00 -3.46
N THR A 150 -11.06 0.04 -2.68
CA THR A 150 -10.14 0.45 -1.61
C THR A 150 -10.84 0.39 -0.26
N THR A 151 -10.16 -0.11 0.78
CA THR A 151 -10.60 -0.05 2.17
C THR A 151 -9.45 0.50 3.02
N ILE A 152 -9.64 1.65 3.68
CA ILE A 152 -8.59 2.33 4.46
C ILE A 152 -9.02 2.47 5.92
N ALA A 153 -8.09 2.22 6.85
CA ALA A 153 -8.24 2.47 8.28
C ALA A 153 -8.55 3.95 8.53
N ALA A 154 -9.61 4.27 9.30
CA ALA A 154 -9.91 5.67 9.66
C ALA A 154 -8.81 6.30 10.53
N GLN A 155 -7.93 5.48 11.11
CA GLN A 155 -6.68 5.85 11.74
C GLN A 155 -5.68 4.72 11.48
N CYS A 156 -4.47 5.03 11.07
CA CYS A 156 -3.36 4.07 11.10
C CYS A 156 -2.38 4.47 12.19
N THR A 157 -1.84 3.47 12.87
CA THR A 157 -0.71 3.65 13.77
C THR A 157 0.50 4.13 12.97
N SER A 158 1.17 5.18 13.44
CA SER A 158 2.49 5.58 12.94
C SER A 158 3.51 4.45 13.13
N GLY A 159 4.57 4.47 12.34
CA GLY A 159 5.61 3.45 12.36
C GLY A 159 5.70 2.63 11.08
N ASP A 160 6.54 1.59 11.14
CA ASP A 160 6.79 0.74 9.98
C ASP A 160 5.57 -0.11 9.66
N LEU A 161 5.37 -0.34 8.37
CA LEU A 161 4.28 -1.12 7.83
C LEU A 161 4.81 -2.33 7.06
N TRP A 162 3.92 -3.23 6.73
CA TRP A 162 4.16 -4.40 5.89
C TRP A 162 3.22 -4.35 4.69
N ALA A 163 3.76 -4.33 3.49
CA ALA A 163 3.01 -4.45 2.25
C ALA A 163 3.06 -5.90 1.78
N ALA A 164 1.90 -6.52 1.65
CA ALA A 164 1.72 -7.83 1.07
C ALA A 164 0.97 -7.70 -0.25
N VAL A 165 1.57 -8.20 -1.32
CA VAL A 165 1.03 -8.12 -2.68
C VAL A 165 0.72 -9.51 -3.18
N ARG A 166 -0.49 -9.71 -3.67
CA ARG A 166 -0.88 -10.92 -4.42
C ARG A 166 -1.08 -10.55 -5.87
N VAL A 167 -0.25 -11.11 -6.75
CA VAL A 167 -0.44 -10.97 -8.19
C VAL A 167 -1.62 -11.84 -8.60
N GLN A 168 -2.60 -11.25 -9.28
CA GLN A 168 -3.79 -11.93 -9.78
C GLN A 168 -3.62 -12.27 -11.27
N GLU A 169 -3.20 -11.29 -12.07
CA GLU A 169 -2.97 -11.45 -13.50
C GLU A 169 -1.72 -10.67 -13.92
N ARG A 170 -0.95 -11.24 -14.85
CA ARG A 170 0.26 -10.64 -15.39
C ARG A 170 0.27 -10.79 -16.91
N SER A 171 0.50 -9.68 -17.61
CA SER A 171 0.78 -9.65 -19.04
C SER A 171 1.94 -8.70 -19.33
N GLU A 172 2.40 -8.65 -20.59
CA GLU A 172 3.38 -7.64 -21.01
C GLU A 172 2.83 -6.21 -20.89
N ALA A 173 1.52 -6.02 -20.99
CA ALA A 173 0.89 -4.69 -21.06
C ALA A 173 0.24 -4.26 -19.75
N SER A 174 -0.01 -5.18 -18.82
CA SER A 174 -0.77 -4.90 -17.60
C SER A 174 -0.44 -5.84 -16.46
N LEU A 175 -0.60 -5.33 -15.24
CA LEU A 175 -0.53 -6.08 -14.00
C LEU A 175 -1.80 -5.83 -13.18
N LEU A 176 -2.39 -6.89 -12.65
CA LEU A 176 -3.51 -6.83 -11.71
C LEU A 176 -3.08 -7.48 -10.40
N ALA A 177 -3.16 -6.73 -9.30
CA ALA A 177 -2.79 -7.22 -7.99
C ALA A 177 -3.78 -6.80 -6.90
N ASP A 178 -3.79 -7.58 -5.81
CA ASP A 178 -4.34 -7.13 -4.53
C ASP A 178 -3.19 -6.72 -3.61
N VAL A 179 -3.31 -5.56 -2.97
CA VAL A 179 -2.31 -5.03 -2.04
C VAL A 179 -2.93 -4.88 -0.66
N GLU A 180 -2.26 -5.41 0.35
CA GLU A 180 -2.65 -5.31 1.74
C GLU A 180 -1.51 -4.70 2.55
N ILE A 181 -1.83 -3.66 3.32
CA ILE A 181 -0.86 -2.93 4.13
C ILE A 181 -1.21 -3.17 5.58
N PHE A 182 -0.28 -3.71 6.37
CA PHE A 182 -0.46 -4.03 7.78
C PHE A 182 0.52 -3.24 8.64
N ASN A 183 0.17 -2.97 9.90
CA ASN A 183 1.17 -2.60 10.89
C ASN A 183 1.88 -3.85 11.46
N SER A 184 2.83 -3.65 12.37
CA SER A 184 3.59 -4.73 13.01
C SER A 184 2.72 -5.73 13.79
N ASP A 185 1.56 -5.30 14.28
CA ASP A 185 0.60 -6.13 15.02
C ASP A 185 -0.36 -6.94 14.13
N GLY A 186 -0.20 -6.85 12.80
CA GLY A 186 -1.08 -7.49 11.83
C GLY A 186 -2.46 -6.80 11.70
N GLN A 187 -2.58 -5.56 12.16
CA GLN A 187 -3.77 -4.75 11.88
C GLN A 187 -3.66 -4.15 10.49
N LEU A 188 -4.71 -4.32 9.68
CA LEU A 188 -4.73 -3.83 8.31
C LEU A 188 -4.86 -2.29 8.30
N ALA A 189 -3.89 -1.58 7.76
CA ALA A 189 -3.92 -0.13 7.51
C ALA A 189 -4.72 0.20 6.24
N ALA A 190 -4.49 -0.54 5.15
CA ALA A 190 -5.23 -0.37 3.91
C ALA A 190 -5.29 -1.67 3.12
N ARG A 191 -6.30 -1.79 2.28
CA ARG A 191 -6.43 -2.85 1.29
C ARG A 191 -6.89 -2.28 -0.05
N LEU A 192 -6.13 -2.56 -1.08
CA LEU A 192 -6.44 -2.26 -2.47
C LEU A 192 -6.75 -3.58 -3.15
N GLU A 193 -7.97 -3.73 -3.65
CA GLU A 193 -8.38 -4.91 -4.40
C GLU A 193 -8.45 -4.56 -5.89
N GLY A 194 -7.81 -5.37 -6.73
CA GLY A 194 -7.69 -5.13 -8.17
C GLY A 194 -7.03 -3.80 -8.50
N ALA A 195 -5.84 -3.56 -7.94
CA ALA A 195 -4.95 -2.50 -8.39
C ALA A 195 -4.40 -2.86 -9.77
N SER A 196 -4.50 -1.94 -10.73
CA SER A 196 -4.07 -2.12 -12.11
C SER A 196 -2.93 -1.18 -12.45
N CYS A 197 -1.86 -1.76 -13.00
CA CYS A 197 -0.65 -1.07 -13.43
C CYS A 197 -0.36 -1.36 -14.91
#